data_AF-A0A285UMS9-F1
#
_entry.id   AF-A0A285UMS9-F1
#
_cell.length_a   1.000
_cell.length_b   1.000
_cell.length_c   1.000
_cell.angle_alpha   90.00
_cell.angle_beta   90.00
_cell.angle_gamma   90.00
#
_symmetry.space_group_name_H-M   'P 1'
#
loop_
_entity.id
_entity.type
_entity.pdbx_description
1 polymer ?
#
loop_
_entity_poly.entity_id
_entity_poly.type
_entity_poly.pdbx_seq_one_letter_code
_entity_poly.pdbx_strand_id
1 'polypeptide(L)'
;MCINNDFIENHSYRVFEEIRKNSLYNVARVEFSEGYCWEPQFQTSQFNSNDLITKIILEDENKNYFTINPDDFGLRFAKGEINYKEYLKFQKVDDIKWIGYSILGVGILIAMMFTMYVYFIN
;
A
#
# COMPACT_ATOMS: atom_id res chain seq x y z
N MET A 1 -7.21 1.56 -19.27
CA MET A 1 -6.39 2.69 -18.80
C MET A 1 -5.14 2.06 -18.20
N CYS A 2 -4.03 2.03 -18.93
CA CYS A 2 -2.77 1.53 -18.40
C CYS A 2 -2.23 2.62 -17.47
N ILE A 3 -2.42 2.43 -16.16
CA ILE A 3 -1.73 3.25 -15.16
C ILE A 3 -0.24 3.01 -15.42
N ASN A 4 0.56 4.07 -15.59
CA ASN A 4 1.99 3.91 -15.79
C ASN A 4 2.55 3.28 -14.51
N ASN A 5 2.92 2.00 -14.60
CA ASN A 5 3.38 1.20 -13.46
C ASN A 5 4.49 1.95 -12.72
N ASP A 6 5.39 2.60 -13.48
CA ASP A 6 6.53 3.37 -12.97
C ASP A 6 6.16 4.37 -11.86
N PHE A 7 4.95 4.92 -11.89
CA PHE A 7 4.50 5.87 -10.87
C PHE A 7 4.25 5.19 -9.52
N ILE A 8 3.62 4.01 -9.52
CA ILE A 8 3.31 3.27 -8.30
C ILE A 8 4.59 2.68 -7.72
N GLU A 9 5.46 2.12 -8.56
CA GLU A 9 6.73 1.54 -8.10
C GLU A 9 7.63 2.63 -7.53
N ASN A 10 7.81 3.76 -8.23
CA ASN A 10 8.58 4.89 -7.72
C ASN A 10 7.98 5.49 -6.44
N HIS A 11 6.64 5.54 -6.32
CA HIS A 11 6.00 5.98 -5.09
C HIS A 11 6.33 5.04 -3.92
N SER A 12 6.18 3.73 -4.12
CA SER A 12 6.47 2.73 -3.09
C SER A 12 7.94 2.78 -2.64
N TYR A 13 8.85 2.97 -3.59
CA TYR A 13 10.29 3.12 -3.33
C TYR A 13 10.60 4.39 -2.52
N ARG A 14 9.98 5.53 -2.87
CA ARG A 14 10.16 6.78 -2.14
C ARG A 14 9.69 6.68 -0.69
N VAL A 15 8.52 6.10 -0.47
CA VAL A 15 7.98 5.91 0.88
C VAL A 15 8.86 4.94 1.67
N PHE A 16 9.34 3.86 1.04
CA PHE A 16 10.32 2.96 1.66
C PHE A 16 11.59 3.69 2.09
N GLU A 17 12.16 4.55 1.24
CA GLU A 17 13.35 5.32 1.58
C GLU A 17 13.10 6.28 2.76
N GLU A 18 11.90 6.88 2.83
CA GLU A 18 11.50 7.70 3.97
C GLU A 18 11.34 6.89 5.25
N ILE A 19 10.77 5.69 5.17
CA ILE A 19 10.70 4.73 6.28
C ILE A 19 12.11 4.38 6.72
N ARG A 20 12.99 3.96 5.81
CA ARG A 20 14.37 3.56 6.14
C ARG A 20 15.15 4.68 6.84
N LYS A 21 14.93 5.95 6.46
CA LYS A 21 15.64 7.11 7.02
C LYS A 21 15.08 7.60 8.36
N ASN A 22 13.77 7.48 8.56
CA ASN A 22 13.08 8.13 9.69
C ASN A 22 12.39 7.13 10.65
N SER A 23 12.51 5.83 10.39
CA SER A 23 11.90 4.79 11.22
C SER A 23 12.60 4.68 12.56
N LEU A 24 11.82 4.50 13.63
CA LEU A 24 12.29 4.10 14.95
C LEU A 24 12.68 2.61 15.00
N TYR A 25 12.23 1.84 14.00
CA TYR A 25 12.43 0.40 13.88
C TYR A 25 13.44 0.07 12.78
N ASN A 26 14.15 -1.05 12.93
CA ASN A 26 15.03 -1.55 11.89
C ASN A 26 14.23 -2.25 10.78
N VAL A 27 14.60 -2.04 9.51
CA VAL A 27 14.00 -2.80 8.41
C VAL A 27 14.59 -4.21 8.42
N ALA A 28 13.77 -5.23 8.68
CA ALA A 28 14.21 -6.63 8.69
C ALA A 28 14.02 -7.32 7.32
N ARG A 29 12.93 -7.00 6.62
CA ARG A 29 12.62 -7.57 5.29
C ARG A 29 11.74 -6.63 4.48
N VAL A 30 11.85 -6.69 3.17
CA VAL A 30 10.97 -6.02 2.20
C VAL A 30 10.43 -7.06 1.23
N GLU A 31 9.12 -7.06 0.99
CA GLU A 31 8.45 -7.97 0.04
C GLU A 31 8.00 -7.20 -1.20
N PHE A 32 8.25 -7.78 -2.38
CA PHE A 32 7.91 -7.19 -3.66
C PHE A 32 6.72 -7.90 -4.31
N SER A 33 6.04 -7.22 -5.24
CA SER A 33 4.89 -7.77 -5.97
C SER A 33 5.24 -9.03 -6.77
N GLU A 34 6.49 -9.15 -7.21
CA GLU A 34 7.01 -10.30 -7.95
C GLU A 34 7.26 -11.55 -7.08
N GLY A 35 7.00 -11.45 -5.78
CA GLY A 35 7.03 -12.59 -4.85
C GLY A 35 8.41 -12.93 -4.29
N TYR A 36 9.44 -12.14 -4.62
CA TYR A 36 10.74 -12.23 -3.96
C TYR A 36 10.84 -11.26 -2.78
N CYS A 37 11.82 -11.50 -1.89
CA CYS A 37 12.04 -10.72 -0.68
C CYS A 37 13.48 -10.21 -0.63
N TRP A 38 13.67 -8.99 -0.13
CA TRP A 38 14.97 -8.45 0.21
C TRP A 38 15.14 -8.40 1.72
N GLU A 39 16.29 -8.82 2.23
CA GLU A 39 16.66 -8.69 3.64
C GLU A 39 18.04 -8.03 3.72
N PRO A 40 18.27 -7.11 4.68
CA PRO A 40 19.55 -6.39 4.79
C PRO A 40 20.76 -7.31 5.01
N GLN A 41 20.53 -8.52 5.53
CA GLN A 41 21.56 -9.52 5.79
C GLN A 41 22.07 -10.25 4.54
N PHE A 42 21.37 -10.14 3.42
CA PHE A 42 21.79 -10.70 2.13
C PHE A 42 22.25 -9.57 1.19
N GLN A 43 23.46 -9.71 0.62
CA GLN A 43 24.08 -8.68 -0.21
C GLN A 43 23.25 -8.33 -1.46
N THR A 44 23.33 -7.05 -1.83
CA THR A 44 22.40 -6.24 -2.63
C THR A 44 22.55 -6.39 -4.15
N SER A 45 22.12 -7.51 -4.74
CA SER A 45 22.09 -7.64 -6.21
C SER A 45 20.72 -7.35 -6.84
N GLN A 46 19.67 -7.10 -6.06
CA GLN A 46 18.30 -7.16 -6.58
C GLN A 46 17.35 -6.06 -6.06
N PHE A 47 17.86 -4.99 -5.43
CA PHE A 47 17.00 -3.87 -5.06
C PHE A 47 16.83 -2.94 -6.27
N ASN A 48 15.92 -3.31 -7.18
CA ASN A 48 15.58 -2.50 -8.33
C ASN A 48 14.53 -1.46 -7.93
N SER A 49 14.78 -0.19 -8.21
CA SER A 49 13.85 0.91 -7.89
C SER A 49 12.53 0.83 -8.66
N ASN A 50 12.48 0.01 -9.69
CA ASN A 50 11.29 -0.21 -10.51
C ASN A 50 10.40 -1.34 -9.98
N ASP A 51 10.78 -2.00 -8.88
CA ASP A 51 10.04 -3.13 -8.37
C ASP A 51 9.07 -2.65 -7.29
N LEU A 52 7.80 -3.03 -7.43
CA LEU A 52 6.75 -2.58 -6.54
C LEU A 52 6.93 -3.21 -5.16
N ILE A 53 7.25 -2.38 -4.17
CA ILE A 53 7.27 -2.80 -2.78
C ILE A 53 5.82 -2.96 -2.33
N THR A 54 5.48 -4.14 -1.82
CA THR A 54 4.13 -4.43 -1.31
C THR A 54 4.09 -4.37 0.20
N LYS A 55 5.13 -4.84 0.88
CA LYS A 55 5.20 -4.87 2.34
C LYS A 55 6.62 -4.64 2.84
N ILE A 56 6.72 -4.06 4.02
CA ILE A 56 7.95 -3.83 4.76
C ILE A 56 7.77 -4.45 6.14
N ILE A 57 8.71 -5.28 6.55
CA ILE A 57 8.78 -5.89 7.87
C ILE A 57 9.78 -5.08 8.68
N LEU A 58 9.29 -4.48 9.76
CA LEU A 58 10.05 -3.73 10.74
C LEU A 58 10.32 -4.60 11.98
N GLU A 59 11.50 -4.46 12.55
CA GLU A 59 11.94 -5.12 13.79
C GLU A 59 12.27 -4.06 14.86
N ASP A 60 11.68 -4.25 16.04
CA ASP A 60 11.97 -3.48 17.25
C ASP A 60 13.17 -4.07 18.04
N GLU A 61 13.75 -3.30 18.96
CA GLU A 61 14.82 -3.72 19.87
C GLU A 61 14.45 -4.99 20.67
N ASN A 62 13.16 -5.18 20.93
CA ASN A 62 12.60 -6.35 21.61
C ASN A 62 12.38 -7.58 20.70
N LYS A 63 12.86 -7.56 19.44
CA LYS A 63 12.62 -8.59 18.41
C LYS A 63 11.14 -8.81 18.07
N ASN A 64 10.33 -7.76 18.22
CA ASN A 64 8.96 -7.75 17.73
C ASN A 64 8.95 -7.39 16.25
N TYR A 65 8.17 -8.12 15.45
CA TYR A 65 8.05 -7.87 14.01
C TYR A 65 6.72 -7.22 13.68
N PHE A 66 6.75 -6.17 12.87
CA PHE A 66 5.59 -5.44 12.39
C PHE A 66 5.58 -5.40 10.88
N THR A 67 4.47 -5.84 10.28
CA THR A 67 4.28 -5.76 8.83
C THR A 67 3.51 -4.49 8.50
N ILE A 68 4.11 -3.64 7.66
CA ILE A 68 3.49 -2.42 7.18
C ILE A 68 3.53 -2.33 5.66
N ASN A 69 2.67 -1.50 5.09
CA ASN A 69 2.68 -1.15 3.68
C ASN A 69 3.57 0.09 3.44
N PRO A 70 4.13 0.27 2.24
CA PRO A 70 4.82 1.50 1.85
C PRO A 70 3.82 2.61 1.50
N ASP A 71 2.99 2.99 2.47
CA ASP A 71 2.00 4.07 2.37
C ASP A 71 2.21 5.12 3.48
N ASP A 72 1.39 6.18 3.49
CA ASP A 72 1.47 7.25 4.49
C ASP A 72 1.24 6.72 5.92
N PHE A 73 0.30 5.79 6.11
CA PHE A 73 0.02 5.22 7.43
C PHE A 73 1.18 4.35 7.93
N GLY A 74 1.81 3.58 7.05
CA GLY A 74 3.01 2.80 7.33
C GLY A 74 4.18 3.69 7.68
N LEU A 75 4.37 4.81 6.98
CA LEU A 75 5.39 5.81 7.33
C LEU A 75 5.15 6.42 8.71
N ARG A 76 3.90 6.80 9.02
CA ARG A 76 3.53 7.36 10.33
C ARG A 76 3.71 6.35 11.46
N PHE A 77 3.40 5.08 11.21
CA PHE A 77 3.71 4.01 12.16
C PHE A 77 5.22 3.86 12.36
N ALA A 78 5.99 3.81 11.27
CA ALA A 78 7.45 3.67 11.33
C ALA A 78 8.12 4.80 12.12
N LYS A 79 7.62 6.03 11.98
CA LYS A 79 8.07 7.21 12.75
C LYS A 79 7.63 7.21 14.21
N GLY A 80 6.75 6.30 14.62
CA GLY A 80 6.15 6.27 15.96
C GLY A 80 5.05 7.31 16.19
N GLU A 81 4.51 7.93 15.14
CA GLU A 81 3.41 8.90 15.26
C GLU A 81 2.07 8.22 15.61
N ILE A 82 1.90 6.95 15.23
CA ILE A 82 0.72 6.13 15.51
C ILE A 82 1.15 4.77 16.04
N ASN A 83 0.32 4.14 16.88
CA ASN A 83 0.60 2.77 17.33
C ASN A 83 0.14 1.73 16.29
N TYR A 84 0.61 0.48 16.44
CA TYR A 84 0.28 -0.59 15.49
C TYR A 84 -1.22 -0.92 15.42
N LYS A 85 -1.94 -0.81 16.55
CA LYS A 85 -3.39 -1.04 16.60
C LYS A 85 -4.16 0.06 15.86
N GLU A 86 -3.67 1.29 15.88
CA GLU A 86 -4.21 2.43 15.13
C GLU A 86 -3.92 2.28 13.64
N TYR A 87 -2.69 1.91 13.28
CA TYR A 87 -2.33 1.56 11.91
C TYR A 87 -3.29 0.51 11.32
N LEU A 88 -3.53 -0.59 12.02
CA LEU A 88 -4.47 -1.63 11.59
C LEU A 88 -5.92 -1.14 11.46
N LYS A 89 -6.33 -0.14 12.26
CA LYS A 89 -7.66 0.48 12.12
C LYS A 89 -7.74 1.35 10.87
N PHE A 90 -6.72 2.15 10.60
CA PHE A 90 -6.68 3.00 9.41
C PHE A 90 -6.72 2.18 8.14
N GLN A 91 -5.95 1.09 8.08
CA GLN A 91 -5.95 0.17 6.95
C GLN A 91 -7.35 -0.40 6.66
N LYS A 92 -8.05 -0.88 7.68
CA LYS A 92 -9.42 -1.41 7.54
C LYS A 92 -10.44 -0.35 7.11
N VAL A 93 -10.32 0.87 7.64
CA VAL A 93 -11.25 1.96 7.30
C VAL A 93 -11.08 2.37 5.84
N ASP A 94 -9.84 2.39 5.35
CA ASP A 94 -9.55 2.76 3.96
C ASP A 94 -10.11 1.71 2.98
N ASP A 95 -9.96 0.42 3.31
CA ASP A 95 -10.57 -0.67 2.54
C ASP A 95 -12.10 -0.53 2.43
N ILE A 96 -12.77 -0.23 3.55
CA ILE A 96 -14.23 -0.07 3.58
C ILE A 96 -14.67 1.14 2.74
N LYS A 97 -13.93 2.25 2.79
CA LYS A 97 -14.22 3.44 1.97
C LYS A 97 -14.10 3.13 0.48
N TRP A 98 -13.05 2.44 0.07
CA TRP A 98 -12.83 2.02 -1.32
C TRP A 98 -13.97 1.14 -1.84
N ILE A 99 -14.43 0.19 -1.02
CA ILE A 99 -15.58 -0.66 -1.35
C ILE A 99 -16.84 0.20 -1.50
N GLY A 100 -17.08 1.14 -0.57
CA GLY A 100 -18.23 2.04 -0.62
C GLY A 100 -18.28 2.87 -1.90
N TYR A 101 -17.15 3.49 -2.28
CA TYR A 101 -17.05 4.25 -3.54
C TYR A 101 -17.27 3.37 -4.77
N SER A 102 -16.76 2.14 -4.76
CA SER A 102 -16.93 1.19 -5.87
C SER A 102 -18.41 0.81 -6.08
N ILE A 103 -19.14 0.51 -4.99
CA ILE A 103 -20.57 0.19 -5.05
C ILE A 103 -21.37 1.38 -5.58
N LEU A 104 -21.07 2.58 -5.10
CA LEU A 104 -21.76 3.80 -5.51
C LEU A 104 -21.52 4.10 -7.00
N GLY A 105 -20.29 3.93 -7.49
CA GLY A 105 -19.94 4.04 -8.90
C GLY A 105 -20.70 3.04 -9.79
N VAL A 106 -20.74 1.76 -9.39
CA VAL A 106 -21.51 0.73 -10.12
C VAL A 106 -23.00 1.06 -10.16
N GLY A 107 -23.57 1.56 -9.04
CA GLY A 107 -24.97 1.97 -8.98
C GLY A 107 -25.31 3.09 -9.98
N ILE A 108 -24.43 4.08 -10.12
CA ILE A 108 -24.61 5.16 -11.10
C ILE A 108 -24.57 4.61 -12.53
N LEU A 109 -23.63 3.72 -12.84
CA LEU A 109 -23.54 3.10 -14.16
C LEU A 109 -24.80 2.29 -14.52
N ILE A 110 -25.34 1.52 -13.57
CA ILE A 110 -26.59 0.77 -13.76
C ILE A 110 -27.76 1.73 -14.00
N ALA A 111 -27.86 2.82 -13.23
CA ALA A 111 -28.91 3.83 -13.42
C ALA A 111 -28.80 4.53 -14.79
N MET A 112 -27.59 4.85 -15.25
CA MET A 112 -27.35 5.41 -16.58
C MET A 112 -27.74 4.42 -17.69
N MET A 113 -27.39 3.14 -17.55
CA MET A 113 -27.80 2.11 -18.53
C MET A 113 -29.31 1.93 -18.57
N PHE A 114 -29.97 1.91 -17.41
CA PHE A 114 -31.42 1.77 -17.33
C PHE A 114 -32.16 2.96 -17.96
N THR A 115 -31.71 4.19 -17.67
CA THR A 115 -32.30 5.41 -18.25
C THR A 115 -32.12 5.46 -19.77
N MET A 116 -30.95 5.08 -20.30
CA MET A 116 -30.76 4.94 -21.75
C MET A 116 -31.64 3.85 -22.35
N TYR A 117 -31.75 2.68 -21.71
CA TYR A 117 -32.59 1.58 -22.19
C TYR A 117 -34.06 1.99 -22.30
N VAL A 118 -34.59 2.67 -21.28
CA VAL A 118 -35.96 3.21 -21.29
C VAL A 118 -36.14 4.27 -22.37
N TYR A 119 -35.15 5.16 -22.57
CA TYR A 119 -35.21 6.20 -23.59
C TYR A 119 -35.19 5.65 -25.03
N PHE A 120 -34.52 4.52 -25.29
CA PHE A 120 -34.47 3.91 -26.62
C PHE A 120 -35.67 2.99 -26.92
N ILE A 121 -36.41 2.55 -25.91
CA ILE A 121 -37.58 1.68 -26.05
C ILE A 121 -38.90 2.46 -26.13
N ASN A 122 -38.98 3.62 -25.47
CA ASN A 122 -40.07 4.60 -25.65
C ASN A 122 -39.77 5.52 -26.83
#